data_AF-A0AAN5D2K4-F1
#
_entry.id   AF-A0AAN5D2K4-F1
#
_cell.length_a   1.000
_cell.length_b   1.000
_cell.length_c   1.000
_cell.angle_alpha   90.00
_cell.angle_beta   90.00
_cell.angle_gamma   90.00
#
_symmetry.space_group_name_H-M   'P 1'
#
loop_
_entity.id
_entity.type
_entity.pdbx_description
1 polymer ?
#
loop_
_entity_poly.entity_id
_entity_poly.type
_entity_poly.pdbx_seq_one_letter_code
_entity_poly.pdbx_strand_id
1 'polypeptide(L)' 'IDNLLAWREVNNKEKGFVKDGNITIEARFTLSKIVGIRTHPFIDFWDSNDSCHDVALVINGEKIY' A
#
# COMPACT_ATOMS: atom_id res chain seq x y z
N ILE A 1 15.25 -10.11 9.37
CA ILE A 1 15.20 -9.77 10.81
C ILE A 1 15.20 -11.09 11.50
N ASP A 2 16.37 -11.56 11.89
CA ASP A 2 16.49 -12.93 12.37
C ASP A 2 16.42 -12.92 13.90
N ASN A 3 15.45 -13.68 14.41
CA ASN A 3 15.15 -13.92 15.83
C ASN A 3 14.97 -12.66 16.70
N LEU A 4 13.83 -11.98 16.52
CA LEU A 4 13.32 -10.96 17.46
C LEU A 4 13.24 -11.52 18.89
N LEU A 5 12.64 -12.71 19.06
CA LEU A 5 12.58 -13.49 20.30
C LEU A 5 12.44 -14.97 19.96
N ALA A 6 12.97 -15.85 20.81
CA ALA A 6 12.78 -17.29 20.68
C ALA A 6 11.32 -17.67 20.99
N TRP A 7 10.73 -18.57 20.21
CA TRP A 7 9.35 -19.03 20.39
C TRP A 7 9.06 -19.55 21.81
N ARG A 8 10.03 -20.24 22.42
CA ARG A 8 9.94 -20.73 23.81
C ARG A 8 9.72 -19.60 24.82
N GLU A 9 10.32 -18.44 24.57
CA GLU A 9 10.15 -17.28 25.46
C GLU A 9 8.81 -16.60 25.26
N VAL A 10 8.35 -16.48 24.02
CA VAL A 10 7.04 -15.90 23.69
C VAL A 10 5.92 -16.74 24.31
N ASN A 11 6.04 -18.06 24.26
CA ASN A 11 5.06 -18.98 24.86
C ASN A 11 5.21 -19.18 26.38
N ASN A 12 6.15 -18.51 27.05
CA ASN A 12 6.22 -18.58 28.50
C ASN A 12 5.08 -17.74 29.13
N LYS A 13 4.13 -18.43 29.77
CA LYS A 13 2.98 -17.80 30.44
C LYS A 13 3.39 -16.79 31.52
N GLU A 14 4.52 -16.99 32.19
CA GLU A 14 5.04 -16.07 33.21
C GLU A 14 5.52 -14.74 32.62
N LYS A 15 5.94 -14.74 31.34
CA LYS A 15 6.38 -13.52 30.67
C LYS A 15 5.21 -12.65 30.17
N GLY A 16 4.00 -13.21 30.10
CA GLY A 16 2.79 -12.44 29.76
C GLY A 16 2.69 -11.93 28.32
N PHE A 17 3.51 -12.45 27.39
CA PHE A 17 3.48 -12.04 25.98
C PHE A 17 2.22 -12.49 25.24
N VAL A 18 1.61 -13.60 25.68
CA VAL A 18 0.38 -14.14 25.09
C VAL A 18 -0.78 -13.85 26.05
N LYS A 19 -1.82 -13.18 25.53
CA LYS A 19 -3.07 -12.92 26.26
C LYS A 19 -4.24 -13.46 25.43
N ASP A 20 -5.04 -14.35 26.02
CA ASP A 20 -6.19 -14.98 25.36
C ASP A 20 -5.84 -15.64 24.02
N GLY A 21 -4.65 -16.22 23.91
CA GLY A 21 -4.13 -16.84 22.68
C GLY A 21 -3.60 -15.85 21.63
N ASN A 22 -3.60 -14.55 21.93
CA ASN A 22 -3.15 -13.50 21.02
C ASN A 22 -1.82 -12.89 21.47
N ILE A 23 -1.04 -12.40 20.50
CA ILE A 23 0.21 -11.65 20.70
C ILE A 23 0.05 -10.30 19.99
N THR A 24 0.36 -9.22 20.70
CA THR A 24 0.40 -7.86 20.11
C THR A 24 1.84 -7.50 19.80
N ILE A 25 2.10 -7.09 18.56
CA ILE A 25 3.43 -6.62 18.09
C ILE A 25 3.31 -5.15 17.72
N GLU A 26 4.14 -4.30 18.31
CA GLU A 26 4.27 -2.90 17.91
C GLU A 26 5.50 -2.73 17.01
N ALA A 27 5.31 -2.10 15.85
CA ALA A 27 6.39 -1.75 14.94
C ALA A 27 6.42 -0.24 14.73
N ARG A 28 7.57 0.37 15.02
CA ARG A 28 7.84 1.78 14.75
C ARG A 28 8.88 1.89 13.65
N PHE A 29 8.57 2.59 12.57
CA PHE A 29 9.52 2.90 11.53
C PHE A 29 9.46 4.39 11.18
N THR A 30 10.60 4.92 10.75
CA THR A 30 10.73 6.29 10.25
C THR A 30 11.06 6.21 8.77
N LEU A 31 10.22 6.79 7.93
CA LEU A 31 10.50 6.91 6.51
C LEU A 31 11.56 8.00 6.30
N SER A 32 12.72 7.63 5.78
CA SER A 32 13.82 8.56 5.54
C SER A 32 13.61 9.41 4.27
N LYS A 33 13.05 8.81 3.21
CA LYS A 33 12.75 9.50 1.95
C LYS A 33 11.71 8.73 1.16
N ILE A 34 10.76 9.44 0.55
CA ILE A 34 9.84 8.93 -0.48
C ILE A 34 10.26 9.56 -1.81
N VAL A 35 10.50 8.75 -2.84
CA VAL A 35 10.92 9.22 -4.18
C VAL A 35 9.71 9.41 -5.12
N GLY A 36 8.59 8.74 -4.83
CA GLY A 36 7.33 8.86 -5.54
C GLY A 36 6.34 7.80 -5.05
N ILE A 37 5.05 8.07 -5.21
CA ILE A 37 3.98 7.10 -4.95
C ILE A 37 3.40 6.76 -6.31
N ARG A 38 3.53 5.49 -6.71
CA ARG A 38 2.85 5.02 -7.93
C ARG A 38 1.37 4.84 -7.60
N THR A 39 0.57 5.84 -7.96
CA THR A 39 -0.88 5.69 -8.04
C THR A 39 -1.23 5.05 -9.38
N HIS A 40 -2.34 4.33 -9.45
CA HIS A 40 -2.91 4.01 -10.76
C HIS A 40 -3.24 5.34 -11.46
N PRO A 41 -2.95 5.48 -12.77
CA PRO A 41 -3.40 6.65 -13.49
C PRO A 41 -4.91 6.75 -13.33
N PHE A 42 -5.38 7.88 -12.82
CA PHE A 42 -6.81 8.18 -12.69
C PHE A 42 -7.45 8.53 -14.04
N ILE A 43 -6.61 8.75 -15.06
CA ILE A 43 -7.05 9.21 -16.39
C ILE A 43 -7.68 8.04 -17.14
N ASP A 44 -8.98 8.19 -17.38
CA ASP A 44 -9.72 7.39 -18.33
C ASP A 44 -9.77 8.14 -19.67
N PHE A 45 -8.93 7.74 -20.63
CA PHE A 45 -8.86 8.37 -21.96
C PHE A 45 -10.13 8.17 -22.81
N TRP A 46 -11.11 7.44 -22.29
CA TRP A 46 -12.44 7.32 -22.89
C TRP A 46 -13.44 8.35 -22.32
N ASP A 47 -13.12 8.98 -21.19
CA ASP A 47 -13.94 10.03 -20.59
C ASP A 47 -13.55 11.41 -21.14
N SER A 48 -14.45 11.99 -21.94
CA SER A 48 -14.28 13.34 -22.52
C SER A 48 -14.25 14.48 -21.50
N ASN A 49 -14.56 14.21 -20.23
CA ASN A 49 -14.78 15.21 -19.19
C ASN A 49 -13.60 15.38 -18.23
N ASP A 50 -12.51 14.61 -18.42
CA ASP A 50 -11.30 14.83 -17.63
C ASP A 50 -10.56 16.07 -18.12
N SER A 51 -10.24 16.99 -17.20
CA SER A 51 -9.68 18.31 -17.52
C SER A 51 -8.25 18.29 -18.06
N CYS A 52 -7.69 17.10 -18.30
CA CYS A 52 -6.31 16.88 -18.73
C CYS A 52 -6.14 16.73 -20.25
N HIS A 53 -7.21 16.82 -21.04
CA HIS A 53 -7.17 16.55 -22.48
C HIS A 53 -7.15 17.85 -23.31
N ASP A 54 -6.03 18.13 -23.98
CA ASP A 54 -5.89 19.26 -24.93
C ASP A 54 -6.21 18.86 -26.38
N VAL A 55 -6.18 17.55 -26.70
CA VAL A 55 -6.30 17.00 -28.06
C VAL A 55 -7.02 15.66 -28.00
N ALA A 56 -7.84 15.32 -29.00
CA ALA A 56 -8.45 14.00 -29.15
C ALA A 56 -8.00 13.30 -30.44
N LEU A 57 -7.74 11.99 -30.36
CA LEU A 57 -7.44 11.12 -31.51
C LEU A 57 -8.73 10.42 -31.98
N VAL A 58 -9.01 10.51 -33.29
CA VAL A 58 -10.20 9.88 -33.88
C VAL A 58 -9.79 8.68 -34.74
N ILE A 59 -10.31 7.49 -34.42
CA ILE A 59 -10.07 6.26 -35.18
C ILE A 59 -11.42 5.63 -35.51
N ASN A 60 -11.72 5.44 -36.80
CA ASN A 60 -12.98 4.85 -37.27
C ASN A 60 -14.26 5.51 -36.70
N GLY A 61 -14.17 6.80 -36.31
CA GLY A 61 -15.28 7.55 -35.73
C GLY A 61 -15.36 7.50 -34.20
N GLU A 62 -14.58 6.66 -33.53
CA GLU A 62 -14.42 6.66 -32.07
C GLU A 62 -13.36 7.68 -31.64
N LYS A 63 -13.59 8.33 -30.50
CA LYS A 63 -12.73 9.36 -29.93
C LYS A 63 -12.02 8.82 -28.70
N ILE A 64 -10.71 9.03 -28.68
CA ILE A 64 -9.86 8.86 -27.51
C ILE A 64 -9.40 10.27 -27.14
N TYR A 65 -9.70 10.69 -25.93
CA TYR A 65 -9.39 12.03 -25.40
C TYR A 65 -8.04 11.99 -24.71
#